data_AF-A0A7R9TIB5-F1
#
_entry.id   AF-A0A7R9TIB5-F1
#
_cell.length_a   1.000
_cell.length_b   1.000
_cell.length_c   1.000
_cell.angle_alpha   90.00
_cell.angle_beta   90.00
_cell.angle_gamma   90.00
#
_symmetry.space_group_name_H-M   'P 1'
#
loop_
_entity.id
_entity.type
_entity.pdbx_description
1 polymer ?
#
loop_
_entity_poly.entity_id
_entity_poly.type
_entity_poly.pdbx_seq_one_letter_code
_entity_poly.pdbx_strand_id
1 'polypeptide(L)'
;IGRCSIAETIAFDEERPMVLHLLPRPGRPGGEAGAEGPGAAQRLRFDIGPGFVFHLINAFDVAPDATSGMPEGGVVVDAVLWRRVDFGRTAQLDRVGPEDYVDGDRPMAERIVIDFATGEVRRRVLTDRAVEFGDVAREGEPCAHAYLAAGCYGHPNEWGPAMGVMKLTPGGYTSEGDEAEAEVSHCLVRAMGARRLVNEPLFVPRDNATAEDDGWLLVQVYDAEEHGRPRVRVR
;
A
#
# COMPACT_ATOMS: atom_id res chain seq x y z
N ILE A 1 -18.85 31.73 2.76
CA ILE A 1 -18.81 30.74 3.87
C ILE A 1 -19.04 29.37 3.24
N GLY A 2 -18.10 28.43 3.40
CA GLY A 2 -18.26 27.06 2.89
C GLY A 2 -19.33 26.31 3.69
N ARG A 3 -20.15 25.49 3.02
CA ARG A 3 -21.25 24.74 3.65
C ARG A 3 -20.82 23.43 4.33
N CYS A 4 -19.65 22.92 3.97
CA CYS A 4 -19.06 21.67 4.44
C CYS A 4 -17.56 21.62 4.06
N SER A 5 -16.83 20.63 4.58
CA SER A 5 -15.46 20.29 4.16
C SER A 5 -15.45 19.71 2.74
N ILE A 6 -14.33 19.83 2.02
CA ILE A 6 -14.18 19.20 0.69
C ILE A 6 -14.39 17.69 0.74
N ALA A 7 -13.99 17.03 1.83
CA ALA A 7 -14.17 15.58 1.99
C ALA A 7 -15.67 15.20 2.02
N GLU A 8 -16.52 16.08 2.55
CA GLU A 8 -17.98 15.90 2.58
C GLU A 8 -18.64 16.13 1.20
N THR A 9 -17.86 16.52 0.19
CA THR A 9 -18.33 16.68 -1.20
C THR A 9 -17.90 15.54 -2.12
N ILE A 10 -17.21 14.53 -1.60
CA ILE A 10 -16.71 13.37 -2.33
C ILE A 10 -17.51 12.15 -1.87
N ALA A 11 -18.00 11.36 -2.83
CA ALA A 11 -18.69 10.11 -2.55
C ALA A 11 -17.91 8.94 -3.17
N PHE A 12 -17.79 7.86 -2.42
CA PHE A 12 -17.33 6.58 -2.94
C PHE A 12 -18.46 5.91 -3.73
N ASP A 13 -18.15 5.44 -4.93
CA ASP A 13 -19.11 4.74 -5.81
C ASP A 13 -18.75 3.24 -5.82
N GLU A 14 -19.47 2.46 -5.03
CA GLU A 14 -19.24 1.01 -4.87
C GLU A 14 -19.49 0.21 -6.17
N GLU A 15 -20.24 0.77 -7.12
CA GLU A 15 -20.58 0.09 -8.38
C GLU A 15 -19.49 0.23 -9.44
N ARG A 16 -18.53 1.16 -9.25
CA ARG A 16 -17.46 1.43 -10.22
C ARG A 16 -16.15 0.77 -9.82
N PRO A 17 -15.44 0.12 -10.76
CA PRO A 17 -14.11 -0.39 -10.47
C PRO A 17 -13.13 0.77 -10.31
N MET A 18 -12.09 0.53 -9.51
CA MET A 18 -10.86 1.31 -9.62
C MET A 18 -10.22 1.05 -10.97
N VAL A 19 -9.50 2.06 -11.44
CA VAL A 19 -8.87 2.05 -12.73
C VAL A 19 -7.41 2.40 -12.54
N LEU A 20 -6.51 1.47 -12.87
CA LEU A 20 -5.09 1.76 -12.94
C LEU A 20 -4.75 2.36 -14.29
N HIS A 21 -4.11 3.52 -14.27
CA HIS A 21 -3.61 4.19 -15.46
C HIS A 21 -2.08 4.03 -15.49
N LEU A 22 -1.56 3.37 -16.52
CA LEU A 22 -0.12 3.35 -16.77
C LEU A 22 0.23 4.41 -17.80
N LEU A 23 1.08 5.34 -17.37
CA LEU A 23 1.56 6.44 -18.18
C LEU A 23 3.06 6.22 -18.41
N PRO A 24 3.52 6.07 -19.66
CA PRO A 24 4.94 6.06 -19.96
C PRO A 24 5.60 7.33 -19.44
N ARG A 25 6.70 7.17 -18.68
CA ARG A 25 7.47 8.31 -18.20
C ARG A 25 8.11 9.05 -19.38
N PRO A 26 8.17 10.39 -19.36
CA PRO A 26 8.90 11.14 -20.38
C PRO A 26 10.34 10.64 -20.53
N GLY A 27 10.80 10.44 -21.77
CA GLY A 27 12.15 9.98 -22.06
C GLY A 27 12.36 8.46 -21.96
N ARG A 28 11.30 7.65 -21.77
CA ARG A 28 11.37 6.19 -21.93
C ARG A 28 11.81 5.86 -23.36
N PRO A 29 12.82 4.98 -23.58
CA PRO A 29 13.14 4.48 -24.92
C PRO A 29 11.88 3.88 -25.57
N GLY A 30 11.51 4.35 -26.76
CA GLY A 30 10.26 3.96 -27.44
C GLY A 30 9.03 4.85 -27.14
N GLY A 31 9.15 5.84 -26.25
CA GLY A 31 8.15 6.87 -26.01
C GLY A 31 8.73 8.25 -26.32
N GLU A 32 8.70 8.67 -27.58
CA GLU A 32 9.06 10.05 -27.91
C GLU A 32 8.12 11.00 -27.16
N ALA A 33 8.70 11.83 -26.30
CA ALA A 33 8.01 12.90 -25.62
C ALA A 33 7.44 13.86 -26.68
N GLY A 34 6.12 13.87 -26.84
CA GLY A 34 5.43 14.75 -27.79
C GLY A 34 5.05 14.14 -29.13
N ALA A 35 5.15 12.82 -29.32
CA ALA A 35 4.58 12.20 -30.51
C ALA A 35 3.04 12.23 -30.43
N GLU A 36 2.40 13.12 -31.18
CA GLU A 36 1.02 12.90 -31.61
C GLU A 36 1.09 12.10 -32.93
N GLY A 37 0.84 10.78 -32.85
CA GLY A 37 0.89 9.89 -34.00
C GLY A 37 0.90 8.40 -33.61
N PRO A 38 0.66 7.50 -34.59
CA PRO A 38 0.72 6.05 -34.39
C PRO A 38 2.19 5.63 -34.13
N GLY A 39 2.60 5.66 -32.86
CA GLY A 39 3.99 5.45 -32.42
C GLY A 39 4.32 6.11 -31.08
N ALA A 40 3.45 6.97 -30.56
CA ALA A 40 3.54 7.48 -29.20
C ALA A 40 3.28 6.37 -28.19
N ALA A 41 4.12 6.26 -27.16
CA ALA A 41 3.88 5.30 -26.08
C ALA A 41 2.51 5.59 -25.44
N GLN A 42 1.57 4.69 -25.66
CA GLN A 42 0.16 4.90 -25.35
C GLN A 42 -0.09 4.70 -23.86
N ARG A 43 -0.94 5.55 -23.26
CA ARG A 43 -1.51 5.30 -21.94
C ARG A 43 -2.25 3.96 -21.94
N LEU A 44 -1.91 3.08 -21.02
CA LEU A 44 -2.68 1.85 -20.76
C LEU A 44 -3.66 2.07 -19.60
N ARG A 45 -4.76 1.34 -19.60
CA ARG A 45 -5.82 1.44 -18.60
C ARG A 45 -6.34 0.04 -18.28
N PHE A 46 -6.35 -0.31 -17.00
CA PHE A 46 -6.83 -1.59 -16.50
C PHE A 46 -7.86 -1.37 -15.40
N ASP A 47 -8.98 -2.09 -15.47
CA ASP A 47 -9.94 -2.13 -14.38
C ASP A 47 -9.41 -3.12 -13.33
N ILE A 48 -9.17 -2.67 -12.11
CA ILE A 48 -8.52 -3.46 -11.05
C ILE A 48 -9.50 -3.89 -9.95
N GLY A 49 -10.79 -3.95 -10.27
CA GLY A 49 -11.87 -4.31 -9.35
C GLY A 49 -12.25 -3.20 -8.37
N PRO A 50 -13.18 -3.48 -7.43
CA PRO A 50 -13.69 -2.49 -6.51
C PRO A 50 -12.69 -2.14 -5.40
N GLY A 51 -12.89 -0.96 -4.80
CA GLY A 51 -12.15 -0.48 -3.64
C GLY A 51 -11.64 0.95 -3.83
N PHE A 52 -10.77 1.37 -2.93
CA PHE A 52 -10.10 2.65 -2.95
C PHE A 52 -8.66 2.48 -2.45
N VAL A 53 -7.70 3.19 -3.05
CA VAL A 53 -6.29 3.15 -2.64
C VAL A 53 -5.87 4.56 -2.26
N PHE A 54 -5.41 4.74 -1.01
CA PHE A 54 -4.74 5.98 -0.58
C PHE A 54 -3.22 5.87 -0.78
N HIS A 55 -2.63 4.75 -0.35
CA HIS A 55 -1.18 4.57 -0.33
C HIS A 55 -0.76 3.39 -1.19
N LEU A 56 0.24 3.64 -2.03
CA LEU A 56 1.00 2.59 -2.69
C LEU A 56 2.15 2.19 -1.77
N ILE A 57 2.45 0.90 -1.71
CA ILE A 57 3.59 0.36 -0.96
C ILE A 57 4.81 0.35 -1.88
N ASN A 58 4.65 -0.25 -3.07
CA ASN A 58 5.68 -0.26 -4.12
C ASN A 58 5.05 -0.65 -5.46
N ALA A 59 5.73 -0.37 -6.57
CA ALA A 59 5.37 -0.89 -7.88
C ALA A 59 6.62 -1.13 -8.72
N PHE A 60 6.64 -2.21 -9.50
CA PHE A 60 7.79 -2.55 -10.35
C PHE A 60 7.35 -3.36 -11.57
N ASP A 61 8.14 -3.29 -12.64
CA ASP A 61 7.92 -4.07 -13.85
C ASP A 61 8.15 -5.57 -13.57
N VAL A 62 7.29 -6.44 -14.11
CA VAL A 62 7.56 -7.87 -14.26
C VAL A 62 8.61 -8.01 -15.36
N ALA A 63 9.77 -8.59 -15.04
CA ALA A 63 10.90 -8.63 -15.95
C ALA A 63 10.55 -9.25 -17.34
N PRO A 64 10.85 -8.55 -18.45
CA PRO A 64 10.87 -9.11 -19.81
C PRO A 64 12.14 -9.95 -20.05
N ASP A 65 12.09 -10.96 -20.93
CA ASP A 65 13.29 -11.32 -21.71
C ASP A 65 13.71 -10.07 -22.51
N ALA A 66 15.02 -9.79 -22.53
CA ALA A 66 15.63 -8.48 -22.80
C ALA A 66 15.48 -7.88 -24.22
N THR A 67 14.44 -8.18 -25.02
CA THR A 67 14.48 -7.91 -26.48
C THR A 67 13.29 -7.22 -27.19
N SER A 68 12.25 -6.67 -26.54
CA SER A 68 11.13 -6.05 -27.29
C SER A 68 10.74 -4.61 -26.87
N GLY A 69 10.61 -3.73 -27.87
CA GLY A 69 10.38 -2.28 -27.76
C GLY A 69 8.95 -1.84 -27.37
N MET A 70 8.18 -2.72 -26.72
CA MET A 70 7.08 -2.49 -25.76
C MET A 70 7.09 -3.82 -24.99
N PRO A 71 7.59 -3.89 -23.75
CA PRO A 71 8.30 -5.10 -23.40
C PRO A 71 7.34 -6.20 -22.98
N GLU A 72 7.70 -7.44 -23.27
CA GLU A 72 7.15 -8.61 -22.57
C GLU A 72 7.05 -8.35 -21.06
N GLY A 73 6.06 -8.95 -20.38
CA GLY A 73 5.90 -8.79 -18.93
C GLY A 73 4.63 -8.04 -18.54
N GLY A 74 4.73 -7.26 -17.48
CA GLY A 74 3.59 -6.81 -16.70
C GLY A 74 4.00 -5.83 -15.61
N VAL A 75 3.10 -5.49 -14.70
CA VAL A 75 3.43 -4.69 -13.51
C VAL A 75 2.93 -5.38 -12.26
N VAL A 76 3.72 -5.28 -11.20
CA VAL A 76 3.29 -5.59 -9.83
C VAL A 76 3.07 -4.26 -9.12
N VAL A 77 1.94 -4.14 -8.43
CA VAL A 77 1.62 -3.01 -7.57
C VAL A 77 1.20 -3.56 -6.21
N ASP A 78 1.98 -3.25 -5.18
CA ASP A 78 1.59 -3.47 -3.80
C ASP A 78 0.96 -2.18 -3.28
N ALA A 79 -0.24 -2.27 -2.72
CA ALA A 79 -1.01 -1.12 -2.27
C ALA A 79 -1.78 -1.40 -0.99
N VAL A 80 -2.08 -0.34 -0.23
CA VAL A 80 -3.03 -0.37 0.87
C VAL A 80 -4.43 -0.09 0.32
N LEU A 81 -5.29 -1.09 0.38
CA LEU A 81 -6.58 -1.08 -0.29
C LEU A 81 -7.72 -1.11 0.72
N TRP A 82 -8.59 -0.11 0.60
CA TRP A 82 -9.85 0.03 1.32
C TRP A 82 -10.97 -0.57 0.49
N ARG A 83 -11.79 -1.45 1.06
CA ARG A 83 -12.92 -2.05 0.30
C ARG A 83 -14.05 -1.06 0.05
N ARG A 84 -14.23 -0.09 0.95
CA ARG A 84 -15.12 1.05 0.85
C ARG A 84 -14.53 2.19 1.69
N VAL A 85 -14.94 3.42 1.42
CA VAL A 85 -14.50 4.62 2.15
C VAL A 85 -15.67 5.57 2.32
N ASP A 86 -15.91 6.03 3.55
CA ASP A 86 -16.76 7.19 3.83
C ASP A 86 -15.89 8.44 4.08
N PHE A 87 -15.72 9.29 3.06
CA PHE A 87 -14.89 10.50 3.19
C PHE A 87 -15.44 11.51 4.21
N GLY A 88 -16.74 11.50 4.51
CA GLY A 88 -17.34 12.36 5.53
C GLY A 88 -17.07 11.91 6.96
N ARG A 89 -16.72 10.62 7.14
CA ARG A 89 -16.44 10.00 8.44
C ARG A 89 -14.96 9.64 8.62
N THR A 90 -14.36 8.90 7.69
CA THR A 90 -12.97 8.44 7.73
C THR A 90 -11.97 9.60 7.72
N ALA A 91 -12.25 10.69 7.00
CA ALA A 91 -11.39 11.88 6.98
C ALA A 91 -11.63 12.83 8.16
N GLN A 92 -12.63 12.55 9.01
CA GLN A 92 -12.99 13.36 10.17
C GLN A 92 -12.78 12.54 11.45
N LEU A 93 -11.52 12.50 11.89
CA LEU A 93 -11.08 11.65 13.00
C LEU A 93 -11.77 11.95 14.34
N ASP A 94 -12.41 13.11 14.49
CA ASP A 94 -13.26 13.47 15.65
C ASP A 94 -14.62 12.75 15.65
N ARG A 95 -15.00 12.12 14.53
CA ARG A 95 -16.23 11.34 14.34
C ARG A 95 -16.00 9.83 14.30
N VAL A 96 -14.76 9.37 14.36
CA VAL A 96 -14.41 7.94 14.35
C VAL A 96 -14.63 7.35 15.74
N GLY A 97 -15.43 6.29 15.83
CA GLY A 97 -15.76 5.57 17.05
C GLY A 97 -15.30 4.11 17.03
N PRO A 98 -15.41 3.38 18.16
CA PRO A 98 -15.09 1.95 18.22
C PRO A 98 -15.86 1.09 17.20
N GLU A 99 -17.10 1.47 16.88
CA GLU A 99 -17.93 0.77 15.90
C GLU A 99 -17.38 0.84 14.47
N ASP A 100 -16.54 1.83 14.15
CA ASP A 100 -15.89 1.94 12.84
C ASP A 100 -14.75 0.91 12.66
N TYR A 101 -14.40 0.20 13.74
CA TYR A 101 -13.40 -0.87 13.74
C TYR A 101 -14.02 -2.28 13.75
N VAL A 102 -15.34 -2.39 13.54
CA VAL A 102 -16.07 -3.66 13.49
C VAL A 102 -16.80 -3.77 12.16
N ASP A 103 -16.50 -4.83 11.43
CA ASP A 103 -16.92 -5.01 10.03
C ASP A 103 -16.49 -3.81 9.14
N GLY A 104 -16.65 -3.91 7.82
CA GLY A 104 -16.46 -2.76 6.93
C GLY A 104 -15.01 -2.44 6.49
N ASP A 105 -14.72 -1.14 6.42
CA ASP A 105 -13.72 -0.44 5.60
C ASP A 105 -12.26 -0.66 6.05
N ARG A 106 -11.82 -1.91 6.21
CA ARG A 106 -10.46 -2.21 6.65
C ARG A 106 -9.44 -2.01 5.52
N PRO A 107 -8.40 -1.19 5.72
CA PRO A 107 -7.29 -1.12 4.78
C PRO A 107 -6.36 -2.32 4.92
N MET A 108 -6.17 -3.07 3.84
CA MET A 108 -5.28 -4.24 3.83
C MET A 108 -4.22 -4.08 2.74
N ALA A 109 -3.02 -4.61 2.97
CA ALA A 109 -2.03 -4.71 1.91
C ALA A 109 -2.50 -5.75 0.88
N GLU A 110 -2.59 -5.34 -0.38
CA GLU A 110 -2.91 -6.21 -1.51
C GLU A 110 -1.86 -6.06 -2.59
N ARG A 111 -1.55 -7.17 -3.26
CA ARG A 111 -0.76 -7.20 -4.48
C ARG A 111 -1.69 -7.28 -5.68
N ILE A 112 -1.43 -6.41 -6.65
CA ILE A 112 -2.09 -6.38 -7.96
C ILE A 112 -1.03 -6.76 -8.99
N VAL A 113 -1.29 -7.79 -9.79
CA VAL A 113 -0.42 -8.19 -10.90
C VAL A 113 -1.20 -7.99 -12.19
N ILE A 114 -0.59 -7.30 -13.14
CA ILE A 114 -1.18 -7.05 -14.46
C ILE A 114 -0.25 -7.63 -15.51
N ASP A 115 -0.77 -8.51 -16.35
CA ASP A 115 -0.09 -9.01 -17.54
C ASP A 115 -0.45 -8.11 -18.73
N PHE A 116 0.55 -7.51 -19.38
CA PHE A 116 0.29 -6.60 -20.48
C PHE A 116 -0.04 -7.31 -21.80
N ALA A 117 0.35 -8.58 -21.96
CA ALA A 117 0.08 -9.36 -23.16
C ALA A 117 -1.37 -9.85 -23.18
N THR A 118 -1.88 -10.34 -22.05
CA THR A 118 -3.25 -10.86 -21.93
C THR A 118 -4.24 -9.79 -21.47
N GLY A 119 -3.75 -8.75 -20.80
CA GLY A 119 -4.56 -7.76 -20.11
C GLY A 119 -5.19 -8.25 -18.81
N GLU A 120 -4.78 -9.43 -18.34
CA GLU A 120 -5.29 -10.02 -17.11
C GLU A 120 -4.83 -9.24 -15.88
N VAL A 121 -5.76 -9.05 -14.94
CA VAL A 121 -5.49 -8.43 -13.64
C VAL A 121 -5.80 -9.44 -12.54
N ARG A 122 -4.80 -9.74 -11.72
CA ARG A 122 -4.92 -10.60 -10.53
C ARG A 122 -4.69 -9.80 -9.27
N ARG A 123 -5.41 -10.16 -8.20
CA ARG A 123 -5.36 -9.46 -6.91
C ARG A 123 -5.31 -10.45 -5.77
N ARG A 124 -4.33 -10.27 -4.88
CA ARG A 124 -4.15 -11.11 -3.70
C ARG A 124 -3.96 -10.27 -2.45
N VAL A 125 -4.67 -10.62 -1.38
CA VAL A 125 -4.47 -10.04 -0.05
C VAL A 125 -3.16 -10.57 0.55
N LEU A 126 -2.30 -9.66 1.02
CA LEU A 126 -0.99 -9.99 1.60
C LEU A 126 -1.02 -10.13 3.13
N THR A 127 -2.05 -9.61 3.78
CA THR A 127 -2.19 -9.64 5.24
C THR A 127 -3.66 -9.55 5.64
N ASP A 128 -4.02 -10.20 6.74
CA ASP A 128 -5.35 -10.13 7.37
C ASP A 128 -5.48 -8.97 8.38
N ARG A 129 -4.42 -8.16 8.52
CA ARG A 129 -4.34 -7.02 9.43
C ARG A 129 -4.73 -5.73 8.73
N ALA A 130 -5.33 -4.83 9.50
CA ALA A 130 -5.40 -3.45 9.08
C ALA A 130 -3.98 -2.86 9.01
N VAL A 131 -3.66 -2.24 7.89
CA VAL A 131 -2.37 -1.58 7.68
C VAL A 131 -2.57 -0.25 6.97
N GLU A 132 -1.67 0.67 7.24
CA GLU A 132 -1.55 1.93 6.52
C GLU A 132 -0.08 2.31 6.43
N PHE A 133 0.25 3.27 5.57
CA PHE A 133 1.58 3.85 5.39
C PHE A 133 2.70 2.81 5.16
N GLY A 134 3.24 2.76 3.94
CA GLY A 134 4.26 1.76 3.57
C GLY A 134 5.58 2.42 3.22
N ASP A 135 6.68 1.78 3.62
CA ASP A 135 8.02 2.09 3.14
C ASP A 135 8.77 0.82 2.75
N VAL A 136 9.66 0.95 1.78
CA VAL A 136 10.49 -0.14 1.22
C VAL A 136 11.93 0.32 1.09
N ALA A 137 12.89 -0.62 1.11
CA ALA A 137 14.29 -0.27 0.96
C ALA A 137 14.63 0.29 -0.44
N ARG A 138 13.87 -0.11 -1.48
CA ARG A 138 14.08 0.31 -2.87
C ARG A 138 12.74 0.50 -3.59
N GLU A 139 12.35 1.75 -3.81
CA GLU A 139 11.15 2.08 -4.58
C GLU A 139 11.36 1.78 -6.07
N GLY A 140 10.32 1.27 -6.75
CA GLY A 140 10.36 1.01 -8.18
C GLY A 140 10.99 -0.33 -8.57
N GLU A 141 11.50 -1.09 -7.60
CA GLU A 141 12.21 -2.36 -7.79
C GLU A 141 11.59 -3.49 -6.97
N PRO A 142 11.78 -4.77 -7.38
CA PRO A 142 11.43 -5.90 -6.53
C PRO A 142 12.09 -5.79 -5.14
N CYS A 143 11.27 -5.83 -4.11
CA CYS A 143 11.67 -5.84 -2.72
C CYS A 143 11.16 -7.12 -2.02
N ALA A 144 12.02 -7.72 -1.22
CA ALA A 144 11.66 -8.82 -0.34
C ALA A 144 10.84 -8.34 0.87
N HIS A 145 10.94 -7.06 1.24
CA HIS A 145 10.37 -6.52 2.47
C HIS A 145 9.69 -5.16 2.28
N ALA A 146 8.56 -4.99 2.96
CA ALA A 146 7.90 -3.71 3.19
C ALA A 146 7.66 -3.50 4.67
N TYR A 147 7.64 -2.24 5.11
CA TYR A 147 7.41 -1.85 6.49
C TYR A 147 6.17 -0.98 6.59
N LEU A 148 5.22 -1.38 7.45
CA LEU A 148 3.88 -0.81 7.48
C LEU A 148 3.46 -0.44 8.90
N ALA A 149 2.70 0.63 9.06
CA ALA A 149 1.95 0.86 10.29
C ALA A 149 0.78 -0.14 10.32
N ALA A 150 0.59 -0.85 11.44
CA ALA A 150 -0.29 -2.01 11.46
C ALA A 150 -1.09 -2.17 12.76
N GLY A 151 -2.23 -2.84 12.66
CA GLY A 151 -2.95 -3.40 13.80
C GLY A 151 -2.16 -4.53 14.48
N CYS A 152 -2.27 -4.61 15.81
CA CYS A 152 -1.56 -5.62 16.61
C CYS A 152 -2.07 -7.05 16.41
N TYR A 153 -3.28 -7.24 15.87
CA TYR A 153 -3.89 -8.56 15.64
C TYR A 153 -4.59 -8.59 14.26
N GLY A 154 -4.53 -9.75 13.61
CA GLY A 154 -5.39 -10.07 12.48
C GLY A 154 -6.67 -10.71 13.02
N HIS A 155 -7.83 -10.30 12.51
CA HIS A 155 -9.13 -10.84 12.89
C HIS A 155 -10.02 -10.81 11.63
N PRO A 156 -10.94 -11.77 11.40
CA PRO A 156 -11.76 -11.75 10.19
C PRO A 156 -12.60 -10.47 10.04
N ASN A 157 -13.12 -9.94 11.16
CA ASN A 157 -14.12 -8.87 11.15
C ASN A 157 -13.74 -7.62 11.95
N GLU A 158 -12.80 -7.72 12.86
CA GLU A 158 -12.46 -6.63 13.77
C GLU A 158 -11.09 -6.11 13.38
N TRP A 159 -10.89 -4.83 13.60
CA TRP A 159 -9.59 -4.22 13.41
C TRP A 159 -9.40 -3.11 14.44
N GLY A 160 -8.41 -2.26 14.22
CA GLY A 160 -8.08 -1.21 15.16
C GLY A 160 -7.12 -0.23 14.52
N PRO A 161 -6.85 0.87 15.23
CA PRO A 161 -5.86 1.82 14.77
C PRO A 161 -4.47 1.18 14.71
N ALA A 162 -3.55 1.82 13.98
CA ALA A 162 -2.16 1.38 13.92
C ALA A 162 -1.51 1.47 15.31
N MET A 163 -1.20 0.32 15.90
CA MET A 163 -0.61 0.18 17.24
C MET A 163 0.68 -0.66 17.23
N GLY A 164 1.08 -1.12 16.06
CA GLY A 164 2.32 -1.84 15.84
C GLY A 164 2.98 -1.44 14.52
N VAL A 165 4.22 -1.90 14.37
CA VAL A 165 4.97 -1.80 13.12
C VAL A 165 5.07 -3.21 12.56
N MET A 166 4.76 -3.38 11.29
CA MET A 166 4.82 -4.66 10.61
C MET A 166 5.96 -4.67 9.59
N LYS A 167 6.77 -5.74 9.61
CA LYS A 167 7.60 -6.14 8.47
C LYS A 167 6.80 -7.18 7.67
N LEU A 168 6.46 -6.85 6.45
CA LEU A 168 5.78 -7.70 5.48
C LEU A 168 6.81 -8.29 4.52
N THR A 169 6.82 -9.61 4.38
CA THR A 169 7.39 -10.31 3.24
C THR A 169 6.23 -10.67 2.32
N PRO A 170 6.05 -9.99 1.17
CA PRO A 170 4.85 -10.14 0.34
C PRO A 170 4.81 -11.46 -0.45
N GLY A 171 5.93 -12.19 -0.50
CA GLY A 171 6.07 -13.43 -1.28
C GLY A 171 6.24 -13.17 -2.78
N GLY A 172 6.25 -14.26 -3.56
CA GLY A 172 6.40 -14.23 -5.01
C GLY A 172 5.15 -13.72 -5.75
N TYR A 173 5.26 -13.66 -7.06
CA TYR A 173 4.17 -13.38 -8.00
C TYR A 173 4.42 -14.17 -9.29
N THR A 174 3.36 -14.51 -10.02
CA THR A 174 3.47 -15.17 -11.33
C THR A 174 2.60 -14.46 -12.37
N SER A 175 3.10 -14.36 -13.60
CA SER A 175 2.31 -13.93 -14.76
C SER A 175 1.47 -15.09 -15.33
N GLU A 176 1.85 -16.34 -15.06
CA GLU A 176 1.16 -17.56 -15.51
C GLU A 176 0.70 -18.40 -14.31
N GLY A 177 -0.54 -18.94 -14.35
CA GLY A 177 -1.00 -20.00 -13.44
C GLY A 177 -1.50 -19.57 -12.04
N ASP A 178 -2.08 -20.57 -11.33
CA ASP A 178 -2.82 -20.44 -10.06
C ASP A 178 -2.02 -19.74 -8.94
N GLU A 179 -2.68 -18.83 -8.21
CA GLU A 179 -2.13 -18.13 -7.04
C GLU A 179 -1.60 -19.06 -5.92
N ALA A 180 -1.95 -20.35 -5.98
CA ALA A 180 -1.52 -21.39 -5.07
C ALA A 180 0.00 -21.67 -5.10
N GLU A 181 0.70 -21.31 -6.18
CA GLU A 181 2.16 -21.49 -6.31
C GLU A 181 2.97 -20.26 -5.90
N ALA A 182 2.34 -19.09 -5.76
CA ALA A 182 3.02 -17.89 -5.30
C ALA A 182 3.31 -17.99 -3.80
N GLU A 183 4.57 -17.82 -3.39
CA GLU A 183 5.01 -17.89 -1.99
C GLU A 183 4.05 -17.11 -1.07
N VAL A 184 3.63 -17.76 0.02
CA VAL A 184 2.71 -17.20 1.01
C VAL A 184 3.37 -16.00 1.68
N SER A 185 2.63 -14.90 1.80
CA SER A 185 3.13 -13.73 2.50
C SER A 185 3.35 -14.03 3.99
N HIS A 186 4.38 -13.43 4.57
CA HIS A 186 4.72 -13.58 5.97
C HIS A 186 4.82 -12.21 6.64
N CYS A 187 4.34 -12.10 7.87
CA CYS A 187 4.31 -10.84 8.61
C CYS A 187 4.97 -11.01 9.98
N LEU A 188 5.88 -10.10 10.33
CA LEU A 188 6.37 -9.92 11.70
C LEU A 188 5.84 -8.60 12.24
N VAL A 189 5.13 -8.63 13.37
CA VAL A 189 4.54 -7.43 13.98
C VAL A 189 5.20 -7.14 15.31
N ARG A 190 5.67 -5.91 15.48
CA ARG A 190 6.08 -5.36 16.77
C ARG A 190 4.98 -4.47 17.31
N ALA A 191 4.18 -4.99 18.24
CA ALA A 191 3.22 -4.19 18.99
C ALA A 191 3.96 -3.17 19.88
N MET A 192 3.49 -1.91 19.90
CA MET A 192 4.09 -0.86 20.73
C MET A 192 3.42 -0.77 22.11
N GLY A 193 2.20 -1.27 22.25
CA GLY A 193 1.46 -1.34 23.51
C GLY A 193 0.00 -0.93 23.35
N ALA A 194 -0.87 -1.30 24.29
CA ALA A 194 -2.32 -1.11 24.18
C ALA A 194 -2.79 0.36 24.13
N ARG A 195 -1.91 1.31 24.45
CA ARG A 195 -2.18 2.76 24.46
C ARG A 195 -1.16 3.54 23.63
N ARG A 196 -0.53 2.86 22.68
CA ARG A 196 0.49 3.44 21.81
C ARG A 196 0.04 3.38 20.36
N LEU A 197 -0.06 4.54 19.73
CA LEU A 197 -0.45 4.69 18.33
C LEU A 197 0.81 4.94 17.49
N VAL A 198 0.89 4.28 16.36
CA VAL A 198 2.04 4.26 15.46
C VAL A 198 1.71 5.05 14.20
N ASN A 199 2.61 5.96 13.82
CA ASN A 199 2.56 6.65 12.53
C ASN A 199 3.41 5.92 11.47
N GLU A 200 3.59 6.55 10.31
CA GLU A 200 4.39 6.03 9.20
C GLU A 200 5.79 5.57 9.63
N PRO A 201 6.15 4.31 9.38
CA PRO A 201 7.50 3.82 9.56
C PRO A 201 8.38 4.23 8.38
N LEU A 202 9.62 4.63 8.67
CA LEU A 202 10.64 4.93 7.67
C LEU A 202 11.82 3.97 7.83
N PHE A 203 12.19 3.28 6.77
CA PHE A 203 13.37 2.42 6.73
C PHE A 203 14.61 3.24 6.42
N VAL A 204 15.64 3.06 7.25
CA VAL A 204 16.94 3.71 7.09
C VAL A 204 17.98 2.60 6.95
N PRO A 205 18.50 2.35 5.73
CA PRO A 205 19.51 1.32 5.53
C PRO A 205 20.79 1.67 6.32
N ARG A 206 21.47 0.65 6.83
CA ARG A 206 22.82 0.85 7.39
C ARG A 206 23.81 1.13 6.27
N ASP A 207 24.79 1.99 6.53
CA ASP A 207 25.92 2.19 5.62
C ASP A 207 26.56 0.84 5.24
N ASN A 208 26.70 0.59 3.94
CA ASN A 208 27.24 -0.64 3.35
C ASN A 208 26.44 -1.92 3.68
N ALA A 209 25.15 -1.80 3.98
CA ALA A 209 24.23 -2.92 4.08
C ALA A 209 24.28 -3.80 2.82
N THR A 210 24.35 -5.12 3.02
CA THR A 210 24.29 -6.10 1.93
C THR A 210 22.97 -6.88 1.92
N ALA A 211 22.27 -6.96 3.05
CA ALA A 211 20.91 -7.48 3.13
C ALA A 211 19.89 -6.34 3.03
N GLU A 212 18.75 -6.60 2.38
CA GLU A 212 17.73 -5.58 2.10
C GLU A 212 17.13 -4.96 3.37
N ASP A 213 16.95 -5.76 4.42
CA ASP A 213 16.39 -5.33 5.71
C ASP A 213 17.44 -4.86 6.72
N ASP A 214 18.69 -4.72 6.29
CA ASP A 214 19.78 -4.37 7.19
C ASP A 214 19.85 -2.87 7.47
N GLY A 215 19.10 -2.45 8.48
CA GLY A 215 18.95 -1.04 8.81
C GLY A 215 18.19 -0.79 10.09
N TRP A 216 17.56 0.38 10.16
CA TRP A 216 16.71 0.83 11.25
C TRP A 216 15.32 1.16 10.74
N LEU A 217 14.32 1.03 11.61
CA LEU A 217 13.02 1.64 11.40
C LEU A 217 12.87 2.84 12.32
N LEU A 218 12.73 4.02 11.71
CA LEU A 218 12.36 5.23 12.42
C LEU A 218 10.83 5.31 12.44
N VAL A 219 10.25 5.31 13.64
CA VAL A 219 8.80 5.34 13.82
C VAL A 219 8.44 6.30 14.94
N GLN A 220 7.55 7.25 14.66
CA GLN A 220 6.95 8.07 15.70
C GLN A 220 5.83 7.28 16.38
N VAL A 221 5.87 7.27 17.72
CA VAL A 221 4.84 6.62 18.53
C VAL A 221 4.22 7.64 19.48
N TYR A 222 2.90 7.80 19.40
CA TYR A 222 2.13 8.54 20.39
C TYR A 222 1.83 7.63 21.59
N ASP A 223 2.27 8.03 22.77
CA ASP A 223 2.02 7.32 24.03
C ASP A 223 0.91 8.02 24.83
N ALA A 224 -0.28 7.44 24.82
CA ALA A 224 -1.45 7.96 25.54
C ALA A 224 -1.44 7.67 27.04
N GLU A 225 -0.49 6.89 27.57
CA GLU A 225 -0.27 6.73 29.01
C GLU A 225 0.57 7.87 29.59
N GLU A 226 1.56 8.33 28.82
CA GLU A 226 2.41 9.46 29.20
C GLU A 226 1.84 10.82 28.82
N HIS A 227 0.98 10.89 27.80
CA HIS A 227 0.37 12.13 27.36
C HIS A 227 -0.44 12.80 28.50
N GLY A 228 -0.04 14.01 28.88
CA GLY A 228 -0.67 14.76 29.97
C GLY A 228 -0.09 14.51 31.37
N ARG A 229 0.91 13.64 31.54
CA ARG A 229 1.65 13.56 32.82
C ARG A 229 2.59 14.77 32.94
N PRO A 230 2.51 15.58 34.02
CA PRO A 230 3.50 16.63 34.25
C PRO A 230 4.89 15.99 34.37
N ARG A 231 5.81 16.34 33.48
CA ARG A 231 7.21 15.94 33.58
C ARG A 231 7.91 16.78 34.65
N VAL A 232 7.69 16.45 35.91
CA VAL A 232 8.58 16.92 36.97
C VAL A 232 9.85 16.07 36.91
N ARG A 233 10.89 16.56 36.24
CA ARG A 233 12.24 16.03 36.43
C ARG A 233 12.84 16.67 37.67
N VAL A 234 12.77 15.99 38.81
CA VAL A 234 13.75 16.19 39.88
C VAL A 234 14.78 15.08 39.76
N ARG A 235 15.96 15.44 39.23
CA ARG A 235 17.29 15.13 39.77
C ARG A 235 18.35 15.77 38.89
#